data_AF-A0A183TVJ5-F1
#
_entry.id   AF-A0A183TVJ5-F1
#
_cell.length_a   1.000
_cell.length_b   1.000
_cell.length_c   1.000
_cell.angle_alpha   90.00
_cell.angle_beta   90.00
_cell.angle_gamma   90.00
#
_symmetry.space_group_name_H-M   'P 1'
#
loop_
_entity.id
_entity.type
_entity.pdbx_description
1 polymer ?
#
loop_
_entity_poly.entity_id
_entity_poly.type
_entity_poly.pdbx_seq_one_letter_code
_entity_poly.pdbx_strand_id
1 'polypeptide(L)'
;MQLFYPLAIAVALRSVGCCLAQSPLFMVAAVLTAKNFSGGAQIQSLDVALGIFNMARFWNHSMYFLLLFSAKSNQGRSALALNLQLLLSNQCWIARMVYDTTINVLSLTMASMAIDRIVATVAMKYYESKESNYFAISLVLVQWLVSVLVASGLVAYDVVSTGRWNSEEIVLSCSLILEHPVVLNFVFLHLVIGVVGFTMLLLFLYYYNTKEYRKVGAGGLSVRYQLAENITTLRFLIPIVVCFGVLYAFAFGIVTFIAGQVQKQSEVTTELITKLWIPEKMYNFLGSIFTFLFCVLCVCLHAPLRTSLKEDILRVLRRSSKEYDRQEGSAGNVRTINGTQLTFANEGDIYFNSLKSNWNM
;
A
#
# COMPACT_ATOMS: atom_id res chain seq x y z
N MET A 1 -2.70 -41.66 5.73
CA MET A 1 -3.19 -40.34 5.24
C MET A 1 -3.32 -39.27 6.34
N GLN A 2 -2.90 -39.50 7.59
CA GLN A 2 -2.98 -38.52 8.70
C GLN A 2 -1.73 -37.62 8.86
N LEU A 3 -0.60 -37.96 8.20
CA LEU A 3 0.66 -37.19 8.28
C LEU A 3 0.78 -36.04 7.26
N PHE A 4 -0.12 -35.96 6.27
CA PHE A 4 -0.10 -34.90 5.26
C PHE A 4 -0.73 -33.58 5.73
N TYR A 5 -1.58 -33.62 6.76
CA TYR A 5 -2.29 -32.46 7.29
C TYR A 5 -1.36 -31.40 7.94
N PRO A 6 -0.45 -31.77 8.87
CA PRO A 6 0.47 -30.80 9.45
C PRO A 6 1.53 -30.34 8.45
N LEU A 7 1.91 -31.17 7.47
CA LEU A 7 2.88 -30.82 6.45
C LEU A 7 2.31 -29.82 5.43
N ALA A 8 1.05 -29.98 5.00
CA ALA A 8 0.39 -29.02 4.12
C ALA A 8 0.17 -27.66 4.82
N ILE A 9 -0.19 -27.66 6.11
CA ILE A 9 -0.32 -26.44 6.91
C ILE A 9 1.06 -25.79 7.15
N ALA A 10 2.10 -26.57 7.45
CA ALA A 10 3.45 -26.05 7.63
C ALA A 10 4.07 -25.53 6.32
N VAL A 11 3.78 -26.17 5.18
CA VAL A 11 4.21 -25.72 3.84
C VAL A 11 3.43 -24.48 3.43
N ALA A 12 2.13 -24.40 3.70
CA ALA A 12 1.33 -23.20 3.50
C ALA A 12 1.81 -22.05 4.40
N LEU A 13 2.10 -22.31 5.67
CA LEU A 13 2.64 -21.29 6.60
C LEU A 13 4.07 -20.87 6.22
N ARG A 14 4.91 -21.78 5.68
CA ARG A 14 6.25 -21.43 5.16
C ARG A 14 6.22 -20.69 3.84
N SER A 15 5.31 -21.03 2.92
CA SER A 15 5.15 -20.29 1.66
C SER A 15 4.49 -18.92 1.91
N VAL A 16 3.60 -18.84 2.89
CA VAL A 16 3.10 -17.57 3.46
C VAL A 16 4.26 -16.78 4.08
N GLY A 17 5.15 -17.41 4.85
CA GLY A 17 6.36 -16.78 5.38
C GLY A 17 7.32 -16.26 4.30
N CYS A 18 7.56 -17.01 3.22
CA CYS A 18 8.46 -16.60 2.15
C CYS A 18 7.87 -15.50 1.24
N CYS A 19 6.57 -15.53 0.94
CA CYS A 19 5.90 -14.45 0.20
C CYS A 19 5.66 -13.20 1.06
N LEU A 20 5.51 -13.34 2.39
CA LEU A 20 5.39 -12.22 3.33
C LEU A 20 6.74 -11.63 3.75
N ALA A 21 7.84 -12.38 3.69
CA ALA A 21 9.15 -11.89 4.12
C ALA A 21 9.88 -11.06 3.04
N GLN A 22 9.58 -11.25 1.75
CA GLN A 22 10.33 -10.59 0.68
C GLN A 22 9.71 -9.30 0.11
N SER A 23 8.40 -9.06 0.28
CA SER A 23 7.74 -7.88 -0.33
C SER A 23 7.33 -6.79 0.67
N PRO A 24 6.57 -7.03 1.76
CA PRO A 24 6.18 -5.94 2.66
C PRO A 24 7.29 -5.49 3.63
N LEU A 25 8.17 -6.39 4.08
CA LEU A 25 9.25 -6.06 5.03
C LEU A 25 10.36 -5.19 4.41
N PHE A 26 10.71 -5.46 3.14
CA PHE A 26 11.62 -4.62 2.36
C PHE A 26 10.99 -3.24 2.05
N MET A 27 9.68 -3.21 1.84
CA MET A 27 8.93 -1.99 1.57
C MET A 27 8.79 -1.11 2.82
N VAL A 28 8.46 -1.69 3.98
CA VAL A 28 8.40 -0.96 5.26
C VAL A 28 9.77 -0.37 5.64
N ALA A 29 10.86 -1.08 5.37
CA ALA A 29 12.22 -0.58 5.62
C ALA A 29 12.61 0.59 4.69
N ALA A 30 12.27 0.52 3.40
CA ALA A 30 12.51 1.62 2.46
C ALA A 30 11.64 2.86 2.79
N VAL A 31 10.41 2.63 3.23
CA VAL A 31 9.40 3.66 3.54
C VAL A 31 9.73 4.43 4.83
N LEU A 32 10.38 3.81 5.82
CA LEU A 32 10.84 4.47 7.05
C LEU A 32 11.97 5.50 6.83
N THR A 33 12.62 5.52 5.66
CA THR A 33 13.68 6.48 5.33
C THR A 33 13.17 7.81 4.77
N ALA A 34 11.89 7.93 4.42
CA ALA A 34 11.29 9.15 3.88
C ALA A 34 10.93 10.21 4.95
N LYS A 35 11.79 10.38 5.97
CA LYS A 35 11.49 11.21 7.17
C LYS A 35 11.31 12.72 6.90
N ASN A 36 11.73 13.23 5.74
CA ASN A 36 11.88 14.68 5.52
C ASN A 36 11.02 15.26 4.39
N PHE A 37 9.99 14.55 3.90
CA PHE A 37 9.17 15.05 2.79
C PHE A 37 7.76 15.45 3.23
N SER A 38 7.35 16.68 2.90
CA SER A 38 5.97 17.15 3.01
C SER A 38 5.10 16.31 2.06
N GLY A 39 4.32 15.38 2.61
CA GLY A 39 3.51 14.41 1.87
C GLY A 39 3.98 12.95 2.03
N GLY A 40 5.14 12.72 2.66
CA GLY A 40 5.63 11.38 2.96
C GLY A 40 4.62 10.57 3.77
N ALA A 41 4.07 11.12 4.85
CA ALA A 41 3.13 10.41 5.73
C ALA A 41 1.88 9.86 5.01
N GLN A 42 1.37 10.56 4.00
CA GLN A 42 0.20 10.11 3.24
C GLN A 42 0.55 8.97 2.27
N ILE A 43 1.72 9.04 1.63
CA ILE A 43 2.25 7.95 0.79
C ILE A 43 2.50 6.71 1.66
N GLN A 44 3.10 6.89 2.85
CA GLN A 44 3.30 5.80 3.81
C GLN A 44 1.98 5.18 4.26
N SER A 45 0.97 6.01 4.55
CA SER A 45 -0.39 5.54 4.88
C SER A 45 -0.99 4.71 3.74
N LEU A 46 -0.82 5.17 2.50
CA LEU A 46 -1.30 4.48 1.30
C LEU A 46 -0.62 3.12 1.12
N ASP A 47 0.71 3.06 1.28
CA ASP A 47 1.49 1.82 1.22
C ASP A 47 1.03 0.81 2.28
N VAL A 48 0.87 1.26 3.53
CA VAL A 48 0.39 0.40 4.63
C VAL A 48 -1.03 -0.10 4.33
N ALA A 49 -1.91 0.76 3.84
CA ALA A 49 -3.27 0.38 3.48
C ALA A 49 -3.29 -0.66 2.35
N LEU A 50 -2.48 -0.48 1.30
CA LEU A 50 -2.34 -1.44 0.19
C LEU A 50 -1.75 -2.77 0.65
N GLY A 51 -0.77 -2.74 1.56
CA GLY A 51 -0.20 -3.95 2.16
C GLY A 51 -1.25 -4.74 2.94
N ILE A 52 -1.99 -4.07 3.82
CA ILE A 52 -3.07 -4.68 4.62
C ILE A 52 -4.20 -5.18 3.71
N PHE A 53 -4.56 -4.43 2.66
CA PHE A 53 -5.57 -4.82 1.69
C PHE A 53 -5.22 -6.15 1.00
N ASN A 54 -3.99 -6.27 0.50
CA ASN A 54 -3.52 -7.51 -0.13
C ASN A 54 -3.44 -8.68 0.87
N MET A 55 -3.04 -8.42 2.11
CA MET A 55 -3.05 -9.43 3.17
C MET A 55 -4.46 -9.93 3.50
N ALA A 56 -5.41 -9.01 3.72
CA ALA A 56 -6.79 -9.34 4.04
C ALA A 56 -7.43 -10.19 2.95
N ARG A 57 -7.13 -9.87 1.68
CA ARG A 57 -7.61 -10.65 0.54
C ARG A 57 -6.94 -12.02 0.43
N PHE A 58 -5.63 -12.09 0.59
CA PHE A 58 -4.92 -13.36 0.61
C PHE A 58 -5.47 -14.29 1.72
N TRP A 59 -5.74 -13.72 2.89
CA TRP A 59 -6.37 -14.41 3.99
C TRP A 59 -7.76 -14.92 3.62
N ASN A 60 -8.61 -14.07 3.03
CA ASN A 60 -9.95 -14.45 2.59
C ASN A 60 -9.93 -15.61 1.56
N HIS A 61 -9.01 -15.58 0.59
CA HIS A 61 -8.84 -16.69 -0.35
C HIS A 61 -8.37 -17.99 0.32
N SER A 62 -7.46 -17.88 1.28
CA SER A 62 -6.96 -19.03 2.04
C SER A 62 -8.09 -19.68 2.85
N MET A 63 -8.94 -18.86 3.47
CA MET A 63 -10.12 -19.33 4.19
C MET A 63 -11.12 -20.05 3.28
N TYR A 64 -11.41 -19.49 2.11
CA TYR A 64 -12.32 -20.11 1.15
C TYR A 64 -11.80 -21.47 0.66
N PHE A 65 -10.49 -21.58 0.40
CA PHE A 65 -9.86 -22.84 0.02
C PHE A 65 -9.97 -23.90 1.13
N LEU A 66 -9.73 -23.51 2.39
CA LEU A 66 -9.87 -24.41 3.55
C LEU A 66 -11.32 -24.86 3.76
N LEU A 67 -12.29 -23.95 3.57
CA LEU A 67 -13.72 -24.28 3.63
C LEU A 67 -14.11 -25.33 2.58
N LEU A 68 -13.73 -25.12 1.31
CA LEU A 68 -14.00 -26.08 0.23
C LEU A 68 -13.34 -27.44 0.48
N PHE A 69 -12.10 -27.44 0.95
CA PHE A 69 -11.38 -28.68 1.24
C PHE A 69 -12.04 -29.47 2.38
N SER A 70 -12.45 -28.77 3.45
CA SER A 70 -13.18 -29.35 4.57
C SER A 70 -14.54 -29.93 4.13
N ALA A 71 -15.29 -29.20 3.30
CA ALA A 71 -16.59 -29.65 2.80
C ALA A 71 -16.48 -30.91 1.94
N LYS A 72 -15.45 -31.00 1.08
CA LYS A 72 -15.22 -32.18 0.24
C LYS A 72 -14.71 -33.39 1.03
N SER A 73 -13.97 -33.16 2.11
CA SER A 73 -13.40 -34.23 2.96
C SER A 73 -14.43 -34.90 3.88
N ASN A 74 -15.54 -34.24 4.21
CA ASN A 74 -16.44 -34.65 5.29
C ASN A 74 -17.86 -35.03 4.83
N GLN A 75 -17.99 -35.74 3.71
CA GLN A 75 -19.28 -36.33 3.32
C GLN A 75 -19.80 -37.41 4.31
N GLY A 76 -19.09 -37.68 5.41
CA GLY A 76 -19.60 -38.39 6.58
C GLY A 76 -18.81 -38.09 7.85
N ARG A 77 -19.47 -37.45 8.83
CA ARG A 77 -19.07 -37.17 10.24
C ARG A 77 -18.30 -35.86 10.53
N SER A 78 -18.91 -35.03 11.39
CA SER A 78 -18.52 -34.80 12.79
C SER A 78 -18.66 -33.32 13.22
N ALA A 79 -19.01 -33.10 14.50
CA ALA A 79 -19.12 -31.78 15.15
C ALA A 79 -17.86 -30.89 15.00
N LEU A 80 -16.71 -31.50 14.69
CA LEU A 80 -15.47 -30.76 14.36
C LEU A 80 -15.63 -29.90 13.11
N ALA A 81 -16.31 -30.40 12.07
CA ALA A 81 -16.55 -29.65 10.84
C ALA A 81 -17.45 -28.43 11.10
N LEU A 82 -18.47 -28.60 11.95
CA LEU A 82 -19.37 -27.52 12.36
C LEU A 82 -18.62 -26.46 13.19
N ASN A 83 -17.83 -26.87 14.19
CA ASN A 83 -17.01 -25.95 14.99
C ASN A 83 -16.00 -25.18 14.14
N LEU A 84 -15.39 -25.85 13.16
CA LEU A 84 -14.46 -25.23 12.23
C LEU A 84 -15.18 -24.22 11.32
N GLN A 85 -16.37 -24.54 10.82
CA GLN A 85 -17.19 -23.62 10.03
C GLN A 85 -17.62 -22.39 10.83
N LEU A 86 -18.01 -22.56 12.09
CA LEU A 86 -18.39 -21.46 12.99
C LEU A 86 -17.20 -20.53 13.27
N LEU A 87 -16.01 -21.09 13.47
CA LEU A 87 -14.77 -20.33 13.63
C LEU A 87 -14.39 -19.56 12.35
N LEU A 88 -14.56 -20.19 11.18
CA LEU A 88 -14.34 -19.56 9.88
C LEU A 88 -15.37 -18.44 9.61
N SER A 89 -16.63 -18.61 10.04
CA SER A 89 -17.66 -17.56 9.94
C SER A 89 -17.29 -16.31 10.73
N ASN A 90 -16.84 -16.46 11.99
CA ASN A 90 -16.41 -15.32 12.82
C ASN A 90 -15.19 -14.60 12.25
N GLN A 91 -14.24 -15.34 11.68
CA GLN A 91 -13.06 -14.76 11.04
C GLN A 91 -13.39 -13.98 9.75
N CYS A 92 -14.50 -14.32 9.09
CA CYS A 92 -14.96 -13.64 7.88
C CYS A 92 -15.32 -12.18 8.13
N TRP A 93 -15.97 -11.88 9.27
CA TRP A 93 -16.31 -10.50 9.66
C TRP A 93 -15.08 -9.64 9.95
N ILE A 94 -14.06 -10.22 10.59
CA ILE A 94 -12.79 -9.53 10.86
C ILE A 94 -12.09 -9.22 9.52
N ALA A 95 -12.00 -10.21 8.63
CA ALA A 95 -11.40 -10.01 7.31
C ALA A 95 -12.14 -8.93 6.50
N ARG A 96 -13.48 -8.92 6.57
CA ARG A 96 -14.33 -7.89 5.97
C ARG A 96 -14.05 -6.51 6.56
N MET A 97 -14.05 -6.37 7.90
CA MET A 97 -13.79 -5.10 8.56
C MET A 97 -12.44 -4.51 8.15
N VAL A 98 -11.39 -5.34 8.11
CA VAL A 98 -10.05 -4.92 7.66
C VAL A 98 -10.09 -4.50 6.20
N TYR A 99 -10.73 -5.28 5.33
CA TYR A 99 -10.88 -4.98 3.92
C TYR A 99 -11.62 -3.64 3.68
N ASP A 100 -12.78 -3.46 4.30
CA ASP A 100 -13.60 -2.24 4.18
C ASP A 100 -12.85 -1.02 4.74
N THR A 101 -12.14 -1.18 5.86
CA THR A 101 -11.26 -0.14 6.42
C THR A 101 -10.20 0.26 5.41
N THR A 102 -9.50 -0.68 4.78
CA THR A 102 -8.45 -0.35 3.81
C THR A 102 -8.99 0.35 2.56
N ILE A 103 -10.17 -0.02 2.07
CA ILE A 103 -10.81 0.70 0.95
C ILE A 103 -11.19 2.14 1.34
N ASN A 104 -11.73 2.32 2.54
CA ASN A 104 -12.06 3.65 3.05
C ASN A 104 -10.80 4.51 3.22
N VAL A 105 -9.72 3.93 3.75
CA VAL A 105 -8.41 4.59 3.87
C VAL A 105 -7.91 4.97 2.48
N LEU A 106 -7.90 4.06 1.50
CA LEU A 106 -7.48 4.36 0.13
C LEU A 106 -8.25 5.55 -0.47
N SER A 107 -9.58 5.56 -0.30
CA SER A 107 -10.45 6.63 -0.78
C SER A 107 -10.17 7.97 -0.12
N LEU A 108 -10.06 7.98 1.21
CA LEU A 108 -9.79 9.19 1.99
C LEU A 108 -8.35 9.70 1.82
N THR A 109 -7.37 8.83 1.53
CA THR A 109 -5.99 9.25 1.26
C THR A 109 -5.95 10.26 0.11
N MET A 110 -6.71 10.01 -0.96
CA MET A 110 -6.74 10.88 -2.14
C MET A 110 -7.26 12.28 -1.78
N ALA A 111 -8.31 12.35 -0.97
CA ALA A 111 -8.84 13.62 -0.47
C ALA A 111 -7.83 14.32 0.46
N SER A 112 -7.16 13.57 1.34
CA SER A 112 -6.14 14.11 2.23
C SER A 112 -4.94 14.67 1.45
N MET A 113 -4.50 13.98 0.38
CA MET A 113 -3.45 14.45 -0.54
C MET A 113 -3.88 15.73 -1.24
N ALA A 114 -5.15 15.83 -1.66
CA ALA A 114 -5.68 17.05 -2.24
C ALA A 114 -5.61 18.23 -1.27
N ILE A 115 -6.08 18.04 -0.04
CA ILE A 115 -6.08 19.07 1.01
C ILE A 115 -4.64 19.50 1.28
N ASP A 116 -3.72 18.56 1.46
CA ASP A 116 -2.32 18.86 1.72
C ASP A 116 -1.68 19.64 0.55
N ARG A 117 -1.96 19.27 -0.70
CA ARG A 117 -1.46 20.02 -1.87
C ARG A 117 -2.09 21.41 -2.03
N ILE A 118 -3.36 21.59 -1.67
CA ILE A 118 -4.00 22.92 -1.63
C ILE A 118 -3.32 23.77 -0.54
N VAL A 119 -3.18 23.24 0.67
CA VAL A 119 -2.58 23.95 1.80
C VAL A 119 -1.13 24.33 1.48
N ALA A 120 -0.34 23.40 0.93
CA ALA A 120 1.04 23.67 0.52
C ALA A 120 1.13 24.76 -0.59
N THR A 121 0.12 24.86 -1.46
CA THR A 121 0.09 25.89 -2.51
C THR A 121 -0.39 27.25 -1.98
N VAL A 122 -1.38 27.29 -1.09
CA VAL A 122 -1.96 28.55 -0.57
C VAL A 122 -1.09 29.14 0.54
N ALA A 123 -0.56 28.31 1.43
CA ALA A 123 0.14 28.74 2.64
C ALA A 123 1.67 28.74 2.51
N MET A 124 2.23 28.92 1.30
CA MET A 124 3.67 28.80 1.02
C MET A 124 4.60 29.49 2.03
N LYS A 125 4.24 30.71 2.49
CA LYS A 125 5.06 31.49 3.43
C LYS A 125 5.01 30.97 4.88
N TYR A 126 3.88 30.41 5.30
CA TYR A 126 3.68 29.92 6.67
C TYR A 126 4.01 28.44 6.79
N TYR A 127 4.00 27.71 5.67
CA TYR A 127 4.28 26.28 5.64
C TYR A 127 5.74 26.00 6.00
N GLU A 128 6.68 26.83 5.55
CA GLU A 128 8.11 26.68 5.85
C GLU A 128 8.45 27.04 7.31
N SER A 129 7.79 28.06 7.89
CA SER A 129 8.09 28.46 9.27
C SER A 129 7.65 27.43 10.32
N LYS A 130 6.80 26.49 9.91
CA LYS A 130 6.47 25.30 10.67
C LYS A 130 7.03 24.08 9.94
N GLU A 131 8.29 23.74 10.18
CA GLU A 131 8.92 22.46 9.80
C GLU A 131 8.18 21.21 10.31
N SER A 132 7.02 21.36 10.94
CA SER A 132 6.32 20.28 11.60
C SER A 132 5.40 19.54 10.64
N ASN A 133 5.68 18.25 10.45
CA ASN A 133 4.80 17.30 9.76
C ASN A 133 3.49 17.00 10.53
N TYR A 134 3.18 17.70 11.62
CA TYR A 134 2.00 17.44 12.46
C TYR A 134 0.69 17.52 11.69
N PHE A 135 0.57 18.43 10.72
CA PHE A 135 -0.65 18.56 9.91
C PHE A 135 -0.90 17.32 9.04
N ALA A 136 0.12 16.82 8.34
CA ALA A 136 -0.01 15.62 7.53
C ALA A 136 -0.28 14.38 8.39
N ILE A 137 0.40 14.27 9.54
CA ILE A 137 0.19 13.16 10.48
C ILE A 137 -1.23 13.19 11.07
N SER A 138 -1.75 14.36 11.45
CA SER A 138 -3.10 14.46 11.99
C SER A 138 -4.15 14.11 10.95
N LEU A 139 -3.98 14.51 9.69
CA LEU A 139 -4.85 14.08 8.59
C LEU A 139 -4.88 12.55 8.45
N VAL A 140 -3.72 11.90 8.50
CA VAL A 140 -3.62 10.43 8.43
C VAL A 140 -4.34 9.78 9.63
N LEU A 141 -4.13 10.27 10.85
CA LEU A 141 -4.79 9.71 12.04
C LEU A 141 -6.31 9.84 11.97
N VAL A 142 -6.82 11.02 11.59
CA VAL A 142 -8.26 11.26 11.42
C VAL A 142 -8.83 10.36 10.33
N GLN A 143 -8.11 10.22 9.21
CA GLN A 143 -8.51 9.35 8.12
C GLN A 143 -8.65 7.88 8.56
N TRP A 144 -7.66 7.33 9.28
CA TRP A 144 -7.72 5.95 9.76
C TRP A 144 -8.86 5.76 10.77
N LEU A 145 -9.03 6.71 11.69
CA LEU A 145 -10.12 6.68 12.66
C LEU A 145 -11.48 6.67 11.97
N VAL A 146 -11.73 7.60 11.04
CA VAL A 146 -13.00 7.66 10.28
C VAL A 146 -13.22 6.38 9.48
N SER A 147 -12.18 5.85 8.84
CA SER A 147 -12.27 4.61 8.03
C SER A 147 -12.67 3.40 8.87
N VAL A 148 -12.08 3.25 10.06
CA VAL A 148 -12.40 2.19 11.01
C VAL A 148 -13.81 2.35 11.55
N LEU A 149 -14.21 3.57 11.92
CA LEU A 149 -15.57 3.84 12.41
C LEU A 149 -16.64 3.50 11.37
N VAL A 150 -16.44 3.92 10.10
CA VAL A 150 -17.37 3.61 9.01
C VAL A 150 -17.44 2.11 8.75
N ALA A 151 -16.30 1.42 8.66
CA ALA A 151 -16.26 -0.03 8.45
C ALA A 151 -16.94 -0.79 9.61
N SER A 152 -16.68 -0.37 10.86
CA SER A 152 -17.28 -0.96 12.05
C SER A 152 -18.79 -0.73 12.09
N GLY A 153 -19.26 0.45 11.70
CA GLY A 153 -20.67 0.79 11.62
C GLY A 153 -21.42 -0.07 10.58
N LEU A 154 -20.82 -0.28 9.41
CA LEU A 154 -21.41 -1.16 8.38
C LEU A 154 -21.46 -2.62 8.84
N VAL A 155 -20.37 -3.14 9.42
CA VAL A 155 -20.35 -4.50 9.97
C VAL A 155 -21.38 -4.65 11.09
N ALA A 156 -21.47 -3.69 12.01
CA ALA A 156 -22.45 -3.72 13.09
C ALA A 156 -23.90 -3.67 12.55
N TYR A 157 -24.15 -2.84 11.54
CA TYR A 157 -25.45 -2.75 10.87
C TYR A 157 -25.83 -4.10 10.23
N ASP A 158 -24.90 -4.76 9.54
CA ASP A 158 -25.16 -6.04 8.88
C ASP A 158 -25.36 -7.17 9.88
N VAL A 159 -24.57 -7.20 10.96
CA VAL A 159 -24.73 -8.17 12.05
C VAL A 159 -26.11 -8.04 12.70
N VAL A 160 -26.58 -6.82 12.95
CA VAL A 160 -27.88 -6.57 13.59
C VAL A 160 -29.04 -6.83 12.62
N SER A 161 -28.94 -6.38 11.37
CA SER A 161 -30.03 -6.45 10.40
C SER A 161 -30.27 -7.86 9.86
N THR A 162 -29.20 -8.63 9.65
CA THR A 162 -29.31 -9.98 9.06
C THR A 162 -29.49 -11.09 10.08
N GLY A 163 -29.22 -10.82 11.37
CA GLY A 163 -29.25 -11.83 12.43
C GLY A 163 -28.25 -12.98 12.25
N ARG A 164 -27.32 -12.86 11.28
CA ARG A 164 -26.44 -13.95 10.82
C ARG A 164 -25.43 -14.44 11.85
N TRP A 165 -25.17 -13.66 12.90
CA TRP A 165 -24.33 -14.11 14.01
C TRP A 165 -24.92 -15.32 14.74
N ASN A 166 -26.26 -15.43 14.73
CA ASN A 166 -27.01 -16.49 15.41
C ASN A 166 -27.59 -17.52 14.44
N SER A 167 -27.43 -17.33 13.12
CA SER A 167 -27.90 -18.31 12.14
C SER A 167 -26.90 -19.46 12.03
N GLU A 168 -27.39 -20.70 12.07
CA GLU A 168 -26.58 -21.89 11.77
C GLU A 168 -26.25 -22.01 10.26
N GLU A 169 -26.72 -21.06 9.44
CA GLU A 169 -26.47 -21.04 8.01
C GLU A 169 -25.00 -20.67 7.70
N ILE A 170 -24.37 -21.49 6.86
CA ILE A 170 -22.99 -21.30 6.44
C ILE A 170 -22.93 -20.16 5.41
N VAL A 171 -22.33 -19.04 5.81
CA VAL A 171 -22.13 -17.90 4.91
C VAL A 171 -20.95 -18.19 3.98
N LEU A 172 -21.25 -18.32 2.68
CA LEU A 172 -20.23 -18.64 1.66
C LEU A 172 -19.27 -17.47 1.36
N SER A 173 -19.69 -16.24 1.63
CA SER A 173 -18.91 -15.02 1.43
C SER A 173 -19.47 -13.87 2.25
N CYS A 174 -18.61 -13.14 2.97
CA CYS A 174 -18.97 -11.89 3.66
C CYS A 174 -18.52 -10.66 2.86
N SER A 175 -18.40 -10.78 1.53
CA SER A 175 -17.96 -9.68 0.70
C SER A 175 -19.08 -8.66 0.50
N LEU A 176 -18.79 -7.40 0.80
CA LEU A 176 -19.72 -6.26 0.62
C LEU A 176 -20.30 -6.18 -0.81
N ILE A 177 -19.58 -6.66 -1.82
CA ILE A 177 -20.04 -6.65 -3.23
C ILE A 177 -21.24 -7.55 -3.49
N LEU A 178 -21.43 -8.59 -2.68
CA LEU A 178 -22.55 -9.53 -2.82
C LEU A 178 -23.70 -9.15 -1.90
N GLU A 179 -23.40 -8.68 -0.69
CA GLU A 179 -24.43 -8.33 0.29
C GLU A 179 -25.09 -6.98 0.00
N HIS A 180 -24.29 -5.96 -0.31
CA HIS A 180 -24.77 -4.59 -0.56
C HIS A 180 -24.21 -4.03 -1.87
N PRO A 181 -24.48 -4.65 -3.02
CA PRO A 181 -23.93 -4.23 -4.31
C PRO A 181 -24.30 -2.79 -4.66
N VAL A 182 -25.48 -2.34 -4.25
CA VAL A 182 -25.98 -0.97 -4.53
C VAL A 182 -25.17 0.07 -3.78
N VAL A 183 -24.93 -0.16 -2.49
CA VAL A 183 -24.12 0.72 -1.64
C VAL A 183 -22.71 0.79 -2.21
N LEU A 184 -22.12 -0.36 -2.53
CA LEU A 184 -20.79 -0.42 -3.12
C LEU A 184 -20.73 0.32 -4.47
N ASN A 185 -21.75 0.17 -5.31
CA ASN A 185 -21.81 0.87 -6.59
C ASN A 185 -21.85 2.40 -6.42
N PHE A 186 -22.61 2.90 -5.45
CA PHE A 186 -22.63 4.32 -5.11
C PHE A 186 -21.26 4.81 -4.61
N VAL A 187 -20.58 4.03 -3.77
CA VAL A 187 -19.22 4.35 -3.30
C VAL A 187 -18.25 4.45 -4.49
N PHE A 188 -18.29 3.50 -5.43
CA PHE A 188 -17.45 3.55 -6.61
C PHE A 188 -17.78 4.72 -7.54
N LEU A 189 -19.06 5.02 -7.76
CA LEU A 189 -19.46 6.19 -8.55
C LEU A 189 -18.89 7.49 -7.95
N HIS A 190 -19.03 7.68 -6.64
CA HIS A 190 -18.49 8.86 -5.95
C HIS A 190 -16.97 8.93 -6.06
N LEU A 191 -16.26 7.80 -5.98
CA LEU A 191 -14.81 7.80 -6.13
C LEU A 191 -14.39 8.10 -7.58
N VAL A 192 -15.10 7.60 -8.61
CA VAL A 192 -14.82 7.97 -10.01
C VAL A 192 -14.96 9.49 -10.19
N ILE A 193 -16.06 10.07 -9.73
CA ILE A 193 -16.29 11.53 -9.77
C ILE A 193 -15.19 12.27 -8.99
N GLY A 194 -14.85 11.77 -7.80
CA GLY A 194 -13.80 12.31 -6.95
C GLY A 194 -12.42 12.29 -7.61
N VAL A 195 -12.05 11.21 -8.28
CA VAL A 195 -10.77 11.08 -8.99
C VAL A 195 -10.69 12.02 -10.18
N VAL A 196 -11.78 12.18 -10.94
CA VAL A 196 -11.83 13.16 -12.04
C VAL A 196 -11.67 14.58 -11.49
N GLY A 197 -12.45 14.95 -10.47
CA GLY A 197 -12.34 16.26 -9.83
C GLY A 197 -10.95 16.52 -9.25
N PHE A 198 -10.36 15.51 -8.60
CA PHE A 198 -9.04 15.60 -8.02
C PHE A 198 -7.95 15.75 -9.09
N THR A 199 -8.03 15.01 -10.19
CA THR A 199 -7.09 15.14 -11.32
C THR A 199 -7.13 16.55 -11.89
N MET A 200 -8.33 17.10 -12.09
CA MET A 200 -8.50 18.47 -12.59
C MET A 200 -7.91 19.51 -11.61
N LEU A 201 -8.12 19.32 -10.30
CA LEU A 201 -7.52 20.15 -9.26
C LEU A 201 -5.97 20.09 -9.31
N LEU A 202 -5.38 18.90 -9.40
CA LEU A 202 -3.92 18.75 -9.47
C LEU A 202 -3.33 19.41 -10.72
N LEU A 203 -4.00 19.27 -11.87
CA LEU A 203 -3.59 19.94 -13.11
C LEU A 203 -3.67 21.46 -12.99
N PHE A 204 -4.73 21.98 -12.38
CA PHE A 204 -4.87 23.40 -12.07
C PHE A 204 -3.75 23.89 -11.16
N LEU A 205 -3.50 23.19 -10.05
CA LEU A 205 -2.40 23.51 -9.12
C LEU A 205 -1.04 23.45 -9.82
N TYR A 206 -0.82 22.48 -10.70
CA TYR A 206 0.43 22.35 -11.46
C TYR A 206 0.65 23.56 -12.37
N TYR A 207 -0.38 23.96 -13.12
CA TYR A 207 -0.30 25.13 -13.98
C TYR A 207 -0.10 26.42 -13.17
N TYR A 208 -0.84 26.57 -12.07
CA TYR A 208 -0.72 27.72 -11.17
C TYR A 208 0.69 27.84 -10.58
N ASN A 209 1.21 26.77 -9.95
CA ASN A 209 2.54 26.76 -9.35
C ASN A 209 3.63 26.99 -10.41
N THR A 210 3.50 26.43 -11.61
CA THR A 210 4.46 26.66 -12.72
C THR A 210 4.45 28.12 -13.19
N LYS A 211 3.25 28.73 -13.28
CA LYS A 211 3.11 30.14 -13.66
C LYS A 211 3.72 31.06 -12.61
N GLU A 212 3.44 30.83 -11.33
CA GLU A 212 4.01 31.62 -10.24
C GLU A 212 5.52 31.42 -10.12
N TYR A 213 6.03 30.20 -10.29
CA TYR A 213 7.47 29.93 -10.31
C TYR A 213 8.22 30.77 -11.35
N ARG A 214 7.64 30.96 -12.54
CA ARG A 214 8.23 31.82 -13.60
C ARG A 214 8.20 33.31 -13.23
N LYS A 215 7.14 33.79 -12.57
CA LYS A 215 7.02 35.20 -12.14
C LYS A 215 7.95 35.53 -10.98
N VAL A 216 8.12 34.59 -10.05
CA VAL A 216 8.91 34.76 -8.82
C VAL A 216 10.42 34.63 -9.08
N GLY A 217 10.86 34.67 -10.35
CA GLY A 217 12.28 34.68 -10.76
C GLY A 217 13.15 35.77 -10.10
N ALA A 218 12.56 36.75 -9.40
CA ALA A 218 13.22 37.75 -8.56
C ALA A 218 12.83 37.71 -7.04
N GLY A 219 11.91 36.85 -6.60
CA GLY A 219 11.47 36.77 -5.20
C GLY A 219 12.38 35.94 -4.28
N GLY A 220 12.02 35.88 -2.98
CA GLY A 220 12.79 35.21 -1.93
C GLY A 220 13.05 33.72 -2.19
N LEU A 221 14.26 33.26 -1.85
CA LEU A 221 14.76 31.90 -2.11
C LEU A 221 13.83 30.81 -1.58
N SER A 222 13.25 31.08 -0.41
CA SER A 222 12.39 30.17 0.34
C SER A 222 11.09 29.83 -0.40
N VAL A 223 10.42 30.84 -0.97
CA VAL A 223 9.21 30.67 -1.80
C VAL A 223 9.50 29.88 -3.08
N ARG A 224 10.67 30.09 -3.69
CA ARG A 224 11.06 29.35 -4.90
C ARG A 224 11.29 27.87 -4.61
N TYR A 225 11.92 27.56 -3.48
CA TYR A 225 12.14 26.19 -3.04
C TYR A 225 10.79 25.47 -2.86
N GLN A 226 9.85 26.08 -2.14
CA GLN A 226 8.50 25.52 -1.92
C GLN A 226 7.72 25.31 -3.24
N LEU A 227 7.78 26.28 -4.16
CA LEU A 227 7.17 26.13 -5.49
C LEU A 227 7.81 24.99 -6.30
N ALA A 228 9.14 24.86 -6.27
CA ALA A 228 9.85 23.79 -6.96
C ALA A 228 9.52 22.40 -6.38
N GLU A 229 9.43 22.30 -5.05
CA GLU A 229 9.00 21.09 -4.34
C GLU A 229 7.56 20.71 -4.70
N ASN A 230 6.64 21.68 -4.69
CA ASN A 230 5.24 21.47 -5.09
C ASN A 230 5.12 21.01 -6.55
N ILE A 231 5.84 21.65 -7.49
CA ILE A 231 5.84 21.26 -8.90
C ILE A 231 6.37 19.83 -9.06
N THR A 232 7.46 19.48 -8.38
CA THR A 232 8.04 18.15 -8.43
C THR A 232 7.07 17.10 -7.87
N THR A 233 6.41 17.41 -6.76
CA THR A 233 5.39 16.55 -6.16
C THR A 233 4.20 16.35 -7.08
N LEU A 234 3.69 17.41 -7.70
CA LEU A 234 2.55 17.33 -8.63
C LEU A 234 2.90 16.52 -9.88
N ARG A 235 4.12 16.67 -10.40
CA ARG A 235 4.62 15.88 -11.54
C ARG A 235 4.70 14.39 -11.24
N PHE A 236 4.93 14.04 -9.99
CA PHE A 236 4.89 12.67 -9.48
C PHE A 236 3.46 12.16 -9.27
N LEU A 237 2.61 12.98 -8.63
CA LEU A 237 1.28 12.58 -8.19
C LEU A 237 0.28 12.47 -9.36
N ILE A 238 0.33 13.37 -10.34
CA ILE A 238 -0.60 13.39 -11.48
C ILE A 238 -0.61 12.04 -12.24
N PRO A 239 0.53 11.48 -12.69
CA PRO A 239 0.56 10.17 -13.35
C PRO A 239 -0.05 9.05 -12.50
N ILE A 240 0.23 9.03 -11.19
CA ILE A 240 -0.28 8.02 -10.27
C ILE A 240 -1.81 8.10 -10.18
N VAL A 241 -2.35 9.30 -9.99
CA VAL A 241 -3.80 9.53 -9.88
C VAL A 241 -4.49 9.17 -11.20
N VAL A 242 -3.91 9.51 -12.35
CA VAL A 242 -4.46 9.17 -13.67
C VAL A 242 -4.46 7.65 -13.88
N CYS A 243 -3.36 6.96 -13.61
CA CYS A 243 -3.28 5.50 -13.70
C CYS A 243 -4.29 4.83 -12.76
N PHE A 244 -4.40 5.32 -11.53
CA PHE A 244 -5.39 4.85 -10.56
C PHE A 244 -6.82 5.05 -11.08
N GLY A 245 -7.14 6.24 -11.60
CA GLY A 245 -8.46 6.57 -12.13
C GLY A 245 -8.88 5.67 -13.28
N VAL A 246 -7.97 5.33 -14.20
CA VAL A 246 -8.26 4.42 -15.31
C VAL A 246 -8.59 3.02 -14.80
N LEU A 247 -7.78 2.47 -13.89
CA LEU A 247 -8.05 1.16 -13.30
C LEU A 247 -9.34 1.14 -12.49
N TYR A 248 -9.61 2.23 -11.76
CA TYR A 248 -10.79 2.35 -10.94
C TYR A 248 -12.07 2.47 -11.77
N ALA A 249 -12.03 3.18 -12.90
CA ALA A 249 -13.14 3.24 -13.85
C ALA A 249 -13.47 1.85 -14.42
N PHE A 250 -12.44 1.04 -14.71
CA PHE A 250 -12.64 -0.35 -15.15
C PHE A 250 -13.22 -1.21 -14.02
N ALA A 251 -12.73 -1.07 -12.78
CA ALA A 251 -13.29 -1.74 -11.61
C ALA A 251 -14.76 -1.36 -11.36
N PHE A 252 -15.11 -0.07 -11.52
CA PHE A 252 -16.49 0.42 -11.41
C PHE A 252 -17.43 -0.24 -12.42
N GLY A 253 -16.98 -0.44 -13.67
CA GLY A 253 -17.73 -1.17 -14.68
C GLY A 253 -18.06 -2.61 -14.24
N ILE A 254 -17.10 -3.31 -13.63
CA ILE A 254 -17.30 -4.67 -13.09
C ILE A 254 -18.28 -4.65 -11.92
N VAL A 255 -18.11 -3.72 -10.96
CA VAL A 255 -19.01 -3.59 -9.80
C VAL A 255 -20.43 -3.26 -10.25
N THR A 256 -20.61 -2.35 -11.20
CA THR A 256 -21.90 -2.01 -11.80
C THR A 256 -22.55 -3.22 -12.46
N PHE A 257 -21.76 -4.02 -13.20
CA PHE A 257 -22.24 -5.25 -13.81
C PHE A 257 -22.73 -6.25 -12.75
N ILE A 258 -21.94 -6.50 -11.71
CA ILE A 258 -22.31 -7.38 -10.60
C ILE A 258 -23.59 -6.88 -9.93
N ALA A 259 -23.65 -5.59 -9.60
CA ALA A 259 -24.81 -4.98 -8.97
C ALA A 259 -26.08 -5.13 -9.81
N GLY A 260 -25.99 -4.91 -11.12
CA GLY A 260 -27.11 -5.09 -12.03
C GLY A 260 -27.57 -6.55 -12.19
N GLN A 261 -26.70 -7.55 -11.98
CA GLN A 261 -27.11 -8.95 -11.95
C GLN A 261 -27.78 -9.32 -10.62
N VAL A 262 -27.22 -8.87 -9.50
CA VAL A 262 -27.78 -9.14 -8.17
C VAL A 262 -29.15 -8.48 -8.01
N GLN A 263 -29.33 -7.25 -8.45
CA GLN A 263 -30.63 -6.55 -8.40
C GLN A 263 -31.75 -7.22 -9.21
N LYS A 264 -31.42 -8.02 -10.22
CA LYS A 264 -32.42 -8.74 -11.03
C LYS A 264 -32.95 -9.99 -10.34
N GLN A 265 -32.27 -10.49 -9.31
CA GLN A 265 -32.71 -11.65 -8.54
C GLN A 265 -33.19 -11.20 -7.16
N SER A 266 -34.30 -11.76 -6.69
CA SER A 266 -34.82 -11.47 -5.34
C SER A 266 -33.99 -12.14 -4.24
N GLU A 267 -33.29 -13.23 -4.56
CA GLU A 267 -32.50 -14.01 -3.62
C GLU A 267 -31.13 -14.41 -4.20
N VAL A 268 -30.11 -14.44 -3.35
CA VAL A 268 -28.74 -14.80 -3.74
C VAL A 268 -28.63 -16.33 -3.79
N THR A 269 -28.82 -16.89 -4.99
CA THR A 269 -28.67 -18.33 -5.24
C THR A 269 -27.20 -18.74 -5.43
N THR A 270 -26.88 -20.01 -5.18
CA THR A 270 -25.53 -20.58 -5.42
C THR A 270 -25.13 -20.54 -6.90
N GLU A 271 -26.10 -20.63 -7.82
CA GLU A 271 -25.87 -20.46 -9.25
C GLU A 271 -25.42 -19.03 -9.58
N LEU A 272 -26.06 -18.03 -8.98
CA LEU A 272 -25.66 -16.64 -9.14
C LEU A 272 -24.24 -16.40 -8.61
N ILE A 273 -23.91 -16.91 -7.43
CA ILE A 273 -22.55 -16.81 -6.88
C ILE A 273 -21.52 -17.41 -7.84
N THR A 274 -21.81 -18.59 -8.40
CA THR A 274 -20.92 -19.25 -9.35
C THR A 274 -20.72 -18.43 -10.62
N LYS A 275 -21.80 -17.81 -11.13
CA LYS A 275 -21.75 -16.93 -12.31
C LYS A 275 -20.97 -15.63 -12.04
N LEU A 276 -21.10 -15.06 -10.85
CA LEU A 276 -20.44 -13.82 -10.43
C LEU A 276 -18.99 -14.02 -9.96
N TRP A 277 -18.57 -15.28 -9.77
CA TRP A 277 -17.22 -15.62 -9.35
C TRP A 277 -16.14 -15.00 -10.25
N ILE A 278 -16.26 -15.14 -11.57
CA ILE A 278 -15.24 -14.63 -12.51
C ILE A 278 -15.15 -13.10 -12.44
N PRO A 279 -16.26 -12.33 -12.56
CA PRO A 279 -16.25 -10.88 -12.33
C PRO A 279 -15.64 -10.48 -10.98
N GLU A 280 -15.98 -11.16 -9.89
CA GLU A 280 -15.43 -10.89 -8.56
C GLU A 280 -13.91 -11.11 -8.54
N LYS A 281 -13.39 -12.17 -9.17
CA LYS A 281 -11.94 -12.41 -9.25
C LYS A 281 -11.23 -11.43 -10.18
N MET A 282 -11.87 -10.97 -11.26
CA MET A 282 -11.33 -9.91 -12.12
C MET A 282 -11.22 -8.58 -11.39
N TYR A 283 -12.28 -8.17 -10.68
CA TYR A 283 -12.29 -6.98 -9.81
C TYR A 283 -11.12 -7.02 -8.82
N ASN A 284 -11.00 -8.15 -8.15
CA ASN A 284 -9.91 -8.43 -7.24
C ASN A 284 -8.56 -8.31 -7.98
N PHE A 285 -8.33 -9.02 -9.09
CA PHE A 285 -7.08 -8.96 -9.86
C PHE A 285 -6.63 -7.53 -10.22
N LEU A 286 -7.58 -6.63 -10.53
CA LEU A 286 -7.27 -5.22 -10.76
C LEU A 286 -6.66 -4.51 -9.56
N GLY A 287 -7.11 -4.82 -8.34
CA GLY A 287 -6.51 -4.27 -7.12
C GLY A 287 -5.05 -4.70 -6.93
N SER A 288 -4.70 -5.91 -7.36
CA SER A 288 -3.31 -6.40 -7.35
C SER A 288 -2.46 -5.72 -8.43
N ILE A 289 -3.02 -5.54 -9.63
CA ILE A 289 -2.37 -4.75 -10.70
C ILE A 289 -2.12 -3.32 -10.20
N PHE A 290 -3.11 -2.71 -9.55
CA PHE A 290 -2.97 -1.36 -9.02
C PHE A 290 -1.83 -1.27 -8.00
N THR A 291 -1.78 -2.19 -7.03
CA THR A 291 -0.70 -2.22 -6.04
C THR A 291 0.66 -2.31 -6.72
N PHE A 292 0.81 -3.24 -7.67
CA PHE A 292 2.06 -3.42 -8.39
C PHE A 292 2.47 -2.17 -9.18
N LEU A 293 1.53 -1.58 -9.94
CA LEU A 293 1.79 -0.35 -10.68
C LEU A 293 2.12 0.82 -9.76
N PHE A 294 1.47 0.94 -8.61
CA PHE A 294 1.79 1.96 -7.62
C PHE A 294 3.24 1.85 -7.16
N CYS A 295 3.70 0.64 -6.79
CA CYS A 295 5.09 0.40 -6.40
C CYS A 295 6.07 0.79 -7.52
N VAL A 296 5.77 0.38 -8.76
CA VAL A 296 6.61 0.70 -9.92
C VAL A 296 6.66 2.21 -10.16
N LEU A 297 5.52 2.90 -10.11
CA LEU A 297 5.45 4.35 -10.29
C LEU A 297 6.19 5.09 -9.17
N CYS A 298 6.05 4.66 -7.92
CA CYS A 298 6.83 5.17 -6.79
C CYS A 298 8.33 5.07 -7.04
N VAL A 299 8.82 3.89 -7.42
CA VAL A 299 10.26 3.68 -7.68
C VAL A 299 10.74 4.46 -8.90
N CYS A 300 9.95 4.54 -9.97
CA CYS A 300 10.35 5.19 -11.22
C CYS A 300 10.33 6.73 -11.12
N LEU A 301 9.30 7.29 -10.49
CA LEU A 301 9.02 8.72 -10.50
C LEU A 301 9.49 9.44 -9.23
N HIS A 302 9.58 8.76 -8.07
CA HIS A 302 10.02 9.37 -6.82
C HIS A 302 11.55 9.33 -6.71
N ALA A 303 12.21 10.41 -7.12
CA ALA A 303 13.67 10.48 -7.18
C ALA A 303 14.39 10.10 -5.87
N PRO A 304 13.96 10.56 -4.67
CA PRO A 304 14.60 10.18 -3.41
C PRO A 304 14.51 8.67 -3.12
N LEU A 305 13.37 8.06 -3.45
CA LEU A 305 13.18 6.62 -3.24
C LEU A 305 14.08 5.82 -4.18
N ARG A 306 14.18 6.26 -5.45
CA ARG A 306 15.04 5.63 -6.45
C ARG A 306 16.52 5.70 -6.05
N THR A 307 16.99 6.83 -5.51
CA THR A 307 18.38 6.97 -5.05
C THR A 307 18.65 6.07 -3.85
N SER A 308 17.77 6.06 -2.85
CA SER A 308 17.91 5.18 -1.68
C SER A 308 17.90 3.70 -2.08
N LEU A 309 16.97 3.29 -2.95
CA LEU A 309 16.90 1.92 -3.44
C LEU A 309 18.18 1.51 -4.20
N LYS A 310 18.72 2.39 -5.05
CA LYS A 310 19.98 2.15 -5.76
C LYS A 310 21.13 1.94 -4.78
N GLU A 311 21.23 2.77 -3.74
CA GLU A 311 22.25 2.62 -2.71
C GLU A 311 22.08 1.32 -1.92
N ASP A 312 20.87 0.97 -1.53
CA ASP A 312 20.59 -0.25 -0.78
C ASP A 312 20.91 -1.50 -1.61
N ILE A 313 20.54 -1.53 -2.89
CA ILE A 313 20.92 -2.60 -3.82
C ILE A 313 22.45 -2.69 -3.94
N LEU A 314 23.14 -1.56 -4.10
CA LEU A 314 24.61 -1.53 -4.17
C LEU A 314 25.24 -2.01 -2.86
N ARG A 315 24.66 -1.71 -1.69
CA ARG A 315 25.12 -2.20 -0.39
C ARG A 315 24.95 -3.72 -0.29
N VAL A 316 23.82 -4.27 -0.73
CA VAL A 316 23.57 -5.72 -0.74
C VAL A 316 24.52 -6.44 -1.71
N LEU A 317 24.69 -5.91 -2.92
CA LEU A 317 25.62 -6.46 -3.92
C LEU A 317 27.07 -6.40 -3.42
N ARG A 318 27.49 -5.29 -2.80
CA ARG A 318 28.84 -5.16 -2.21
C ARG A 318 29.05 -6.08 -1.01
N ARG A 319 28.04 -6.33 -0.18
CA ARG A 319 28.14 -7.31 0.92
C ARG A 319 28.33 -8.71 0.36
N SER A 320 27.57 -9.08 -0.66
CA SER A 320 27.73 -10.35 -1.38
C SER A 320 29.16 -10.51 -1.94
N SER A 321 29.69 -9.47 -2.58
CA SER A 321 31.06 -9.47 -3.12
C SER A 321 32.14 -9.55 -2.03
N LYS A 322 31.99 -8.82 -0.91
CA LYS A 322 32.96 -8.87 0.20
C LYS A 322 32.95 -10.18 0.95
N GLU A 323 31.82 -10.89 1.00
CA GLU A 323 31.72 -12.20 1.63
C GLU A 323 32.42 -13.28 0.77
N TYR A 324 32.32 -13.16 -0.55
CA TYR A 324 33.10 -13.97 -1.49
C TYR A 324 34.62 -13.68 -1.37
N ASP A 325 35.03 -12.40 -1.39
CA ASP A 325 36.44 -12.01 -1.24
C ASP A 325 37.02 -12.36 0.14
N ARG A 326 36.21 -12.42 1.21
CA ARG A 326 36.69 -12.89 2.54
C ARG A 326 36.92 -14.39 2.57
N GLN A 327 36.25 -15.16 1.72
CA GLN A 327 36.45 -16.60 1.59
C GLN A 327 37.68 -16.92 0.71
N GLU A 328 37.97 -16.10 -0.30
CA GLU A 328 39.19 -16.22 -1.12
C GLU A 328 40.42 -15.50 -0.53
N GLY A 329 40.21 -14.49 0.31
CA GLY A 329 41.23 -13.57 0.84
C GLY A 329 41.88 -13.92 2.18
N SER A 330 41.76 -15.16 2.67
CA SER A 330 42.60 -15.65 3.78
C SER A 330 44.07 -15.89 3.35
N ALA A 331 44.46 -15.48 2.13
CA ALA A 331 45.84 -15.46 1.64
C ALA A 331 46.11 -14.16 0.87
N GLY A 332 46.23 -13.03 1.58
CA GLY A 332 46.43 -11.73 0.91
C GLY A 332 47.01 -10.63 1.79
N ASN A 333 48.01 -10.96 2.61
CA ASN A 333 48.80 -9.97 3.33
C ASN A 333 49.66 -9.19 2.32
N VAL A 334 49.14 -8.09 1.76
CA VAL A 334 49.92 -7.18 0.91
C VAL A 334 50.90 -6.43 1.81
N ARG A 335 52.09 -7.02 1.95
CA ARG A 335 53.27 -6.40 2.58
C ARG A 335 53.98 -5.55 1.54
N THR A 336 54.43 -4.37 1.94
CA THR A 336 55.38 -3.61 1.10
C THR A 336 56.69 -4.39 0.94
N ILE A 337 57.53 -3.98 -0.02
CA ILE A 337 58.88 -4.57 -0.23
C ILE A 337 59.74 -4.52 1.06
N ASN A 338 59.43 -3.61 1.99
CA ASN A 338 60.07 -3.50 3.30
C ASN A 338 59.37 -4.29 4.42
N GLY A 339 58.36 -5.10 4.11
CA GLY A 339 57.63 -5.93 5.07
C GLY A 339 56.59 -5.20 5.93
N THR A 340 56.44 -3.88 5.78
CA THR A 340 55.42 -3.11 6.52
C THR A 340 54.04 -3.29 5.87
N GLN A 341 53.05 -3.60 6.70
CA GLN A 341 51.67 -3.78 6.29
C GLN A 341 51.02 -2.40 6.10
N LEU A 342 50.51 -2.11 4.91
CA LEU A 342 49.81 -0.84 4.64
C LEU A 342 48.42 -0.89 5.27
N THR A 343 48.26 -0.18 6.38
CA THR A 343 46.96 0.05 7.01
C THR A 343 46.34 1.33 6.46
N PHE A 344 45.32 1.21 5.60
CA PHE A 344 44.56 2.33 5.01
C PHE A 344 43.55 2.98 5.99
N ALA A 345 43.80 2.89 7.30
CA ALA A 345 42.84 3.32 8.31
C ALA A 345 42.64 4.85 8.37
N ASN A 346 43.55 5.64 7.80
CA ASN A 346 43.63 7.10 8.03
C ASN A 346 43.64 7.96 6.75
N GLU A 347 43.19 7.45 5.60
CA GLU A 347 43.14 8.27 4.36
C GLU A 347 42.23 9.51 4.50
N GLY A 348 41.13 9.40 5.25
CA GLY A 348 40.22 10.51 5.50
C GLY A 348 40.89 11.66 6.25
N ASP A 349 41.62 11.35 7.32
CA ASP A 349 42.30 12.36 8.14
C ASP A 349 43.42 13.07 7.36
N ILE A 350 44.13 12.35 6.49
CA ILE A 350 45.17 12.93 5.63
C ILE A 350 44.54 13.89 4.60
N TYR A 351 43.43 13.50 3.98
CA TYR A 351 42.71 14.34 3.01
C TYR A 351 42.16 15.61 3.66
N PHE A 352 41.49 15.49 4.81
CA PHE A 352 40.92 16.65 5.52
C PHE A 352 41.98 17.56 6.14
N ASN A 353 43.11 17.02 6.61
CA ASN A 353 44.23 17.84 7.06
C ASN A 353 44.91 18.60 5.92
N SER A 354 45.03 18.00 4.73
CA SER A 354 45.54 18.68 3.54
C SER A 354 44.61 19.81 3.06
N LEU A 355 43.29 19.57 3.09
CA LEU A 355 42.29 20.61 2.80
C LEU A 355 42.35 21.76 3.81
N LYS A 356 42.51 21.43 5.10
CA LYS A 356 42.63 22.42 6.18
C LYS A 356 43.91 23.26 6.06
N SER A 357 45.02 22.68 5.61
CA SER A 357 46.25 23.45 5.39
C SER A 357 46.14 24.37 4.18
N ASN A 358 45.42 23.95 3.13
CA ASN A 358 45.20 24.75 1.93
C ASN A 358 44.19 25.90 2.12
N TRP A 359 43.31 25.82 3.13
CA TRP A 359 42.34 26.87 3.46
C TRP A 359 42.88 27.95 4.42
N ASN A 360 44.01 27.69 5.08
CA ASN A 360 44.65 28.60 6.01
C ASN A 360 45.83 29.38 5.38
N MET A 361 46.00 29.30 4.06
CA MET A 361 46.77 30.25 3.25
C MET A 361 45.81 31.29 2.68
#